data_AF-A0A529W0Y9-F1
#
_entry.id   AF-A0A529W0Y9-F1
#
_cell.length_a   1.000
_cell.length_b   1.000
_cell.length_c   1.000
_cell.angle_alpha   90.00
_cell.angle_beta   90.00
_cell.angle_gamma   90.00
#
_symmetry.space_group_name_H-M   'P 1'
#
loop_
_entity.id
_entity.type
_entity.pdbx_description
1 polymer ?
#
loop_
_entity_poly.entity_id
_entity_poly.type
_entity_poly.pdbx_seq_one_letter_code
_entity_poly.pdbx_strand_id
1 'polypeptide(L)'
;MGGGAANVHSQGPDATILNNGAILAIGDGSIGVLSVGGNARIVNNGTIEALGVATYGIISDAPGGHVDNHGFIGVSGTAAAGIIGDGPDLTVDNSGSIEAYGTAVGGILWQSNGLRLDNSGSIVVSGLASVGIGASGNDIIIANSGTVDVFGTASTGISALFGNATITNSGSVIVEGLGGVGIAAQGGSSVISNSGRVFSDQSAAIYFGASGATLNLLGGTAIQGPIVFSG
;
A
#
# COMPACT_ATOMS: atom_id res chain seq x y z
N MET A 1 -19.60 20.86 -6.64
CA MET A 1 -18.85 20.48 -7.86
C MET A 1 -17.42 20.99 -7.67
N GLY A 2 -16.51 20.10 -7.28
CA GLY A 2 -15.12 20.42 -6.94
C GLY A 2 -14.19 19.24 -7.27
N GLY A 3 -14.56 18.46 -8.29
CA GLY A 3 -13.81 17.27 -8.62
C GLY A 3 -12.49 17.57 -9.33
N GLY A 4 -11.43 16.80 -9.04
CA GLY A 4 -10.12 16.90 -9.70
C GLY A 4 -9.14 17.94 -9.12
N ALA A 5 -9.44 18.57 -7.97
CA ALA A 5 -8.55 19.54 -7.36
C ALA A 5 -7.49 18.88 -6.48
N ALA A 6 -6.25 19.37 -6.55
CA ALA A 6 -5.19 19.05 -5.59
C ALA A 6 -5.03 20.20 -4.58
N ASN A 7 -5.10 19.90 -3.29
CA ASN A 7 -4.96 20.92 -2.24
C ASN A 7 -3.51 21.41 -2.15
N VAL A 8 -2.54 20.50 -2.28
CA VAL A 8 -1.11 20.81 -2.41
C VAL A 8 -0.60 20.20 -3.72
N HIS A 9 0.04 21.01 -4.55
CA HIS A 9 0.62 20.55 -5.81
C HIS A 9 2.05 21.08 -5.96
N SER A 10 3.04 20.19 -5.98
CA SER A 10 4.45 20.52 -6.19
C SER A 10 4.99 19.88 -7.48
N GLN A 11 5.68 20.69 -8.28
CA GLN A 11 6.32 20.26 -9.53
C GLN A 11 7.85 20.38 -9.51
N GLY A 12 8.41 20.99 -8.46
CA GLY A 12 9.85 21.22 -8.36
C GLY A 12 10.60 19.96 -7.94
N PRO A 13 11.76 19.64 -8.54
CA PRO A 13 12.62 18.58 -8.03
C PRO A 13 13.12 18.91 -6.63
N ASP A 14 13.41 17.88 -5.84
CA ASP A 14 13.91 17.97 -4.47
C ASP A 14 13.01 18.79 -3.51
N ALA A 15 11.74 19.00 -3.89
CA ALA A 15 10.79 19.75 -3.10
C ALA A 15 10.50 19.04 -1.78
N THR A 16 10.34 19.80 -0.69
CA THR A 16 9.83 19.28 0.58
C THR A 16 8.40 19.77 0.79
N ILE A 17 7.45 18.84 0.93
CA ILE A 17 6.07 19.10 1.31
C ILE A 17 5.89 18.63 2.75
N LEU A 18 5.51 19.54 3.66
CA LEU A 18 5.32 19.23 5.08
C LEU A 18 3.89 19.54 5.51
N ASN A 19 3.15 18.53 5.96
CA ASN A 19 1.87 18.70 6.61
C ASN A 19 1.99 18.44 8.13
N ASN A 20 1.84 19.49 8.93
CA ASN A 20 1.71 19.41 10.40
C ASN A 20 0.29 19.75 10.89
N GLY A 21 -0.65 19.96 9.97
CA GLY A 21 -2.02 20.41 10.25
C GLY A 21 -3.04 19.43 9.70
N ALA A 22 -4.08 19.96 9.06
CA ALA A 22 -5.10 19.17 8.40
C ALA A 22 -5.24 19.58 6.93
N ILE A 23 -5.29 18.60 6.04
CA ILE A 23 -5.64 18.74 4.63
C ILE A 23 -6.93 17.95 4.42
N LEU A 24 -7.98 18.62 3.96
CA LEU A 24 -9.26 18.00 3.63
C LEU A 24 -9.59 18.24 2.16
N ALA A 25 -9.59 17.18 1.36
CA ALA A 25 -9.92 17.16 -0.05
C ALA A 25 -11.30 16.48 -0.22
N ILE A 26 -12.29 17.22 -0.74
CA ILE A 26 -13.66 16.70 -0.92
C ILE A 26 -14.09 16.89 -2.36
N GLY A 27 -14.60 15.82 -2.96
CA GLY A 27 -15.11 15.77 -4.32
C GLY A 27 -14.42 14.67 -5.13
N ASP A 28 -15.08 14.24 -6.20
CA ASP A 28 -14.57 13.16 -7.05
C ASP A 28 -13.25 13.56 -7.71
N GLY A 29 -12.21 12.73 -7.66
CA GLY A 29 -10.88 13.08 -8.20
C GLY A 29 -10.08 14.03 -7.31
N SER A 30 -10.55 14.37 -6.12
CA SER A 30 -9.82 15.25 -5.22
C SER A 30 -8.57 14.59 -4.65
N ILE A 31 -7.51 15.39 -4.51
CA ILE A 31 -6.18 14.95 -4.10
C ILE A 31 -5.73 15.80 -2.91
N GLY A 32 -5.30 15.16 -1.83
CA GLY A 32 -4.69 15.86 -0.70
C GLY A 32 -3.36 16.50 -1.09
N VAL A 33 -2.40 15.68 -1.50
CA VAL A 33 -1.06 16.10 -1.94
C VAL A 33 -0.71 15.46 -3.27
N LEU A 34 -0.32 16.27 -4.25
CA LEU A 34 0.22 15.84 -5.54
C LEU A 34 1.66 16.31 -5.68
N SER A 35 2.60 15.38 -5.84
CA SER A 35 4.00 15.67 -6.13
C SER A 35 4.44 15.01 -7.43
N VAL A 36 4.90 15.85 -8.37
CA VAL A 36 5.38 15.42 -9.70
C VAL A 36 6.83 15.83 -9.97
N GLY A 37 7.52 16.39 -8.99
CA GLY A 37 8.96 16.69 -9.07
C GLY A 37 9.82 15.54 -8.55
N GLY A 38 10.90 15.20 -9.27
CA GLY A 38 11.81 14.10 -8.88
C GLY A 38 12.45 14.33 -7.52
N ASN A 39 12.72 13.25 -6.79
CA ASN A 39 13.31 13.24 -5.43
C ASN A 39 12.54 14.08 -4.39
N ALA A 40 11.27 14.40 -4.62
CA ALA A 40 10.49 15.16 -3.67
C ALA A 40 10.29 14.36 -2.37
N ARG A 41 10.34 15.05 -1.23
CA ARG A 41 10.07 14.52 0.10
C ARG A 41 8.73 15.03 0.60
N ILE A 42 7.80 14.13 0.89
CA ILE A 42 6.48 14.43 1.45
C ILE A 42 6.45 13.90 2.88
N VAL A 43 6.25 14.79 3.85
CA VAL A 43 6.16 14.44 5.28
C VAL A 43 4.77 14.79 5.78
N ASN A 44 4.02 13.77 6.21
CA ASN A 44 2.74 13.94 6.88
C ASN A 44 2.86 13.62 8.38
N ASN A 45 2.88 14.66 9.21
CA ASN A 45 2.74 14.56 10.68
C ASN A 45 1.30 14.83 11.15
N GLY A 46 0.50 15.42 10.28
CA GLY A 46 -0.88 15.82 10.57
C GLY A 46 -1.90 14.83 10.01
N THR A 47 -3.04 15.38 9.59
CA THR A 47 -4.14 14.64 8.99
C THR A 47 -4.26 15.00 7.52
N ILE A 48 -4.44 13.99 6.65
CA ILE A 48 -4.89 14.15 5.27
C ILE A 48 -6.16 13.31 5.12
N GLU A 49 -7.25 13.93 4.69
CA GLU A 49 -8.50 13.24 4.37
C GLU A 49 -8.91 13.55 2.93
N ALA A 50 -9.20 12.51 2.13
CA ALA A 50 -9.70 12.66 0.76
C ALA A 50 -11.00 11.86 0.56
N LEU A 51 -12.09 12.55 0.20
CA LEU A 51 -13.44 11.98 0.21
C LEU A 51 -14.14 12.19 -1.15
N GLY A 52 -14.54 11.09 -1.79
CA GLY A 52 -15.21 11.08 -3.09
C GLY A 52 -14.74 9.92 -3.98
N VAL A 53 -15.31 9.80 -5.17
CA VAL A 53 -14.87 8.79 -6.15
C VAL A 53 -13.47 9.13 -6.66
N ALA A 54 -12.59 8.13 -6.77
CA ALA A 54 -11.22 8.27 -7.27
C ALA A 54 -10.44 9.36 -6.52
N THR A 55 -10.43 9.31 -5.19
CA THR A 55 -9.74 10.29 -4.35
C THR A 55 -8.44 9.76 -3.79
N TYR A 56 -7.47 10.65 -3.59
CA TYR A 56 -6.12 10.25 -3.24
C TYR A 56 -5.59 11.09 -2.08
N GLY A 57 -5.06 10.44 -1.05
CA GLY A 57 -4.41 11.14 0.05
C GLY A 57 -3.13 11.82 -0.45
N ILE A 58 -2.20 11.00 -0.93
CA ILE A 58 -0.93 11.43 -1.51
C ILE A 58 -0.71 10.75 -2.86
N ILE A 59 -0.37 11.54 -3.87
CA ILE A 59 0.17 11.09 -5.15
C ILE A 59 1.64 11.51 -5.24
N SER A 60 2.53 10.56 -5.54
CA SER A 60 3.96 10.80 -5.78
C SER A 60 4.41 10.11 -7.07
N ASP A 61 4.39 10.84 -8.18
CA ASP A 61 4.54 10.27 -9.55
C ASP A 61 5.94 10.42 -10.14
N ALA A 62 6.85 11.10 -9.45
CA ALA A 62 8.19 11.34 -9.97
C ALA A 62 9.24 10.34 -9.44
N PRO A 63 10.34 10.11 -10.20
CA PRO A 63 11.44 9.25 -9.77
C PRO A 63 12.01 9.63 -8.41
N GLY A 64 12.32 8.62 -7.59
CA GLY A 64 13.07 8.81 -6.33
C GLY A 64 12.32 9.56 -5.24
N GLY A 65 10.99 9.72 -5.37
CA GLY A 65 10.17 10.34 -4.33
C GLY A 65 10.30 9.61 -2.99
N HIS A 66 10.02 10.33 -1.91
CA HIS A 66 10.01 9.78 -0.56
C HIS A 66 8.79 10.28 0.21
N VAL A 67 7.99 9.38 0.76
CA VAL A 67 6.79 9.69 1.54
C VAL A 67 6.95 9.16 2.95
N ASP A 68 7.06 10.06 3.93
CA ASP A 68 6.97 9.74 5.35
C ASP A 68 5.55 10.02 5.85
N ASN A 69 4.80 8.99 6.22
CA ASN A 69 3.54 9.14 6.94
C ASN A 69 3.75 8.81 8.42
N HIS A 70 3.82 9.84 9.25
CA HIS A 70 3.83 9.74 10.71
C HIS A 70 2.46 10.01 11.33
N GLY A 71 1.59 10.73 10.62
CA GLY A 71 0.26 11.12 11.03
C GLY A 71 -0.84 10.17 10.52
N PHE A 72 -1.94 10.76 10.09
CA PHE A 72 -3.11 10.03 9.58
C PHE A 72 -3.38 10.36 8.12
N ILE A 73 -3.68 9.34 7.32
CA ILE A 73 -4.24 9.47 5.97
C ILE A 73 -5.54 8.67 5.90
N GLY A 74 -6.67 9.36 5.72
CA GLY A 74 -7.98 8.75 5.53
C GLY A 74 -8.47 8.98 4.10
N VAL A 75 -8.90 7.91 3.41
CA VAL A 75 -9.55 8.05 2.10
C VAL A 75 -10.85 7.28 2.05
N SER A 76 -11.85 7.82 1.35
CA SER A 76 -13.08 7.08 1.12
C SER A 76 -13.73 7.35 -0.22
N GLY A 77 -14.28 6.28 -0.80
CA GLY A 77 -14.95 6.27 -2.09
C GLY A 77 -14.46 5.15 -2.99
N THR A 78 -15.13 4.96 -4.13
CA THR A 78 -14.70 3.97 -5.12
C THR A 78 -13.36 4.37 -5.73
N ALA A 79 -12.43 3.42 -5.90
CA ALA A 79 -11.11 3.65 -6.51
C ALA A 79 -10.23 4.69 -5.79
N ALA A 80 -10.43 4.87 -4.48
CA ALA A 80 -9.61 5.76 -3.66
C ALA A 80 -8.31 5.08 -3.19
N ALA A 81 -7.26 5.85 -2.94
CA ALA A 81 -6.02 5.33 -2.37
C ALA A 81 -5.35 6.28 -1.37
N GLY A 82 -4.84 5.74 -0.26
CA GLY A 82 -4.12 6.53 0.74
C GLY A 82 -2.86 7.16 0.14
N ILE A 83 -1.96 6.31 -0.36
CA ILE A 83 -0.75 6.71 -1.10
C ILE A 83 -0.73 5.98 -2.45
N ILE A 84 -0.49 6.70 -3.53
CA ILE A 84 -0.35 6.13 -4.87
C ILE A 84 0.76 6.81 -5.69
N GLY A 85 1.30 6.11 -6.68
CA GLY A 85 1.99 6.73 -7.81
C GLY A 85 2.63 5.74 -8.77
N ASP A 86 3.34 6.29 -9.76
CA ASP A 86 3.87 5.56 -10.92
C ASP A 86 5.34 5.85 -11.28
N GLY A 87 6.02 6.73 -10.53
CA GLY A 87 7.46 7.01 -10.71
C GLY A 87 8.33 5.79 -10.36
N PRO A 88 9.57 5.65 -10.83
CA PRO A 88 10.47 4.59 -10.34
C PRO A 88 11.07 4.95 -8.98
N ASP A 89 11.49 3.94 -8.22
CA ASP A 89 12.32 4.08 -7.01
C ASP A 89 11.73 4.92 -5.87
N LEU A 90 10.40 4.92 -5.69
CA LEU A 90 9.78 5.55 -4.51
C LEU A 90 10.16 4.81 -3.23
N THR A 91 10.37 5.60 -2.18
CA THR A 91 10.42 5.10 -0.81
C THR A 91 9.19 5.56 -0.03
N VAL A 92 8.53 4.65 0.69
CA VAL A 92 7.40 4.96 1.56
C VAL A 92 7.68 4.43 2.95
N ASP A 93 7.69 5.32 3.94
CA ASP A 93 7.82 4.99 5.35
C ASP A 93 6.50 5.34 6.07
N ASN A 94 5.70 4.32 6.39
CA ASN A 94 4.46 4.49 7.14
C ASN A 94 4.67 4.06 8.60
N SER A 95 4.84 5.04 9.49
CA SER A 95 4.83 4.83 10.94
C SER A 95 3.53 5.32 11.60
N GLY A 96 2.68 6.02 10.84
CA GLY A 96 1.38 6.51 11.24
C GLY A 96 0.25 5.54 10.91
N SER A 97 -0.93 6.08 10.61
CA SER A 97 -2.10 5.31 10.20
C SER A 97 -2.58 5.69 8.80
N ILE A 98 -2.96 4.68 8.02
CA ILE A 98 -3.67 4.82 6.75
C ILE A 98 -4.99 4.05 6.84
N GLU A 99 -6.10 4.71 6.58
CA GLU A 99 -7.43 4.11 6.51
C GLU A 99 -8.05 4.35 5.14
N ALA A 100 -8.48 3.28 4.46
CA ALA A 100 -9.10 3.37 3.15
C ALA A 100 -10.43 2.60 3.10
N TYR A 101 -11.52 3.30 2.76
CA TYR A 101 -12.88 2.75 2.79
C TYR A 101 -13.58 2.90 1.45
N GLY A 102 -14.04 1.80 0.85
CA GLY A 102 -14.80 1.85 -0.39
C GLY A 102 -14.62 0.62 -1.26
N THR A 103 -15.05 0.71 -2.51
CA THR A 103 -14.84 -0.38 -3.49
C THR A 103 -13.56 -0.12 -4.27
N ALA A 104 -12.75 -1.16 -4.46
CA ALA A 104 -11.48 -1.09 -5.18
C ALA A 104 -10.52 -0.04 -4.59
N VAL A 105 -10.44 0.03 -3.27
CA VAL A 105 -9.58 1.00 -2.57
C VAL A 105 -8.21 0.42 -2.25
N GLY A 106 -7.23 1.31 -2.09
CA GLY A 106 -5.86 0.97 -1.73
C GLY A 106 -5.39 1.67 -0.47
N GLY A 107 -4.65 0.99 0.41
CA GLY A 107 -3.85 1.67 1.43
C GLY A 107 -2.67 2.38 0.76
N ILE A 108 -1.74 1.57 0.24
CA ILE A 108 -0.60 2.03 -0.56
C ILE A 108 -0.58 1.26 -1.88
N LEU A 109 -0.61 1.96 -3.01
CA LEU A 109 -0.60 1.36 -4.35
C LEU A 109 0.58 1.91 -5.18
N TRP A 110 1.31 1.03 -5.85
CA TRP A 110 2.45 1.44 -6.66
C TRP A 110 2.47 0.80 -8.03
N GLN A 111 2.75 1.60 -9.06
CA GLN A 111 2.63 1.19 -10.46
C GLN A 111 3.95 1.16 -11.24
N SER A 112 5.09 1.13 -10.52
CA SER A 112 6.42 1.18 -11.13
C SER A 112 7.45 0.25 -10.47
N ASN A 113 8.67 0.26 -11.00
CA ASN A 113 9.80 -0.51 -10.48
C ASN A 113 10.42 0.15 -9.22
N GLY A 114 11.12 -0.67 -8.42
CA GLY A 114 12.05 -0.18 -7.40
C GLY A 114 11.41 0.35 -6.11
N LEU A 115 10.12 0.07 -5.86
CA LEU A 115 9.45 0.44 -4.62
C LEU A 115 10.22 -0.09 -3.41
N ARG A 116 10.47 0.78 -2.43
CA ARG A 116 10.90 0.43 -1.08
C ARG A 116 9.85 0.90 -0.09
N LEU A 117 9.20 -0.01 0.59
CA LEU A 117 8.12 0.31 1.52
C LEU A 117 8.41 -0.29 2.89
N ASP A 118 8.40 0.54 3.93
CA ASP A 118 8.41 0.13 5.33
C ASP A 118 7.10 0.55 6.01
N ASN A 119 6.31 -0.45 6.42
CA ASN A 119 5.13 -0.26 7.24
C ASN A 119 5.42 -0.70 8.68
N SER A 120 5.65 0.27 9.55
CA SER A 120 5.76 0.08 11.00
C SER A 120 4.52 0.55 11.77
N GLY A 121 3.64 1.31 11.11
CA GLY A 121 2.36 1.78 11.62
C GLY A 121 1.19 0.84 11.32
N SER A 122 0.01 1.41 11.04
CA SER A 122 -1.19 0.64 10.68
C SER A 122 -1.72 1.00 9.29
N ILE A 123 -2.19 -0.01 8.57
CA ILE A 123 -2.97 0.15 7.35
C ILE A 123 -4.26 -0.65 7.52
N VAL A 124 -5.40 0.04 7.44
CA VAL A 124 -6.73 -0.59 7.48
C VAL A 124 -7.45 -0.29 6.18
N VAL A 125 -7.86 -1.34 5.48
CA VAL A 125 -8.55 -1.22 4.21
C VAL A 125 -9.85 -2.00 4.26
N SER A 126 -10.97 -1.38 3.90
CA SER A 126 -12.27 -2.04 3.93
C SER A 126 -13.12 -1.78 2.70
N GLY A 127 -13.47 -2.87 2.03
CA GLY A 127 -14.48 -2.98 0.98
C GLY A 127 -14.06 -3.91 -0.15
N LEU A 128 -14.98 -4.13 -1.10
CA LEU A 128 -14.84 -5.10 -2.20
C LEU A 128 -13.60 -4.84 -3.05
N ALA A 129 -12.87 -5.90 -3.40
CA ALA A 129 -11.74 -5.88 -4.34
C ALA A 129 -10.63 -4.88 -3.97
N SER A 130 -10.36 -4.77 -2.67
CA SER A 130 -9.42 -3.76 -2.13
C SER A 130 -8.06 -4.36 -1.81
N VAL A 131 -7.05 -3.50 -1.70
CA VAL A 131 -5.67 -3.92 -1.44
C VAL A 131 -5.07 -3.10 -0.30
N GLY A 132 -4.47 -3.76 0.69
CA GLY A 132 -3.73 -3.09 1.76
C GLY A 132 -2.49 -2.39 1.21
N ILE A 133 -1.52 -3.21 0.76
CA ILE A 133 -0.31 -2.76 0.07
C ILE A 133 -0.24 -3.49 -1.27
N GLY A 134 -0.17 -2.74 -2.37
CA GLY A 134 -0.11 -3.29 -3.72
C GLY A 134 1.01 -2.66 -4.53
N ALA A 135 1.79 -3.50 -5.21
CA ALA A 135 2.82 -3.03 -6.13
C ALA A 135 2.80 -3.82 -7.44
N SER A 136 3.01 -3.10 -8.54
CA SER A 136 3.21 -3.65 -9.87
C SER A 136 4.52 -3.10 -10.43
N GLY A 137 5.48 -3.97 -10.70
CA GLY A 137 6.82 -3.60 -11.16
C GLY A 137 7.84 -4.66 -10.76
N ASN A 138 9.12 -4.42 -11.07
CA ASN A 138 10.26 -5.25 -10.66
C ASN A 138 10.97 -4.64 -9.45
N ASP A 139 11.79 -5.45 -8.79
CA ASP A 139 12.65 -5.04 -7.68
C ASP A 139 11.86 -4.38 -6.51
N ILE A 140 10.70 -4.95 -6.22
CA ILE A 140 9.81 -4.48 -5.15
C ILE A 140 10.32 -5.00 -3.80
N ILE A 141 10.45 -4.11 -2.82
CA ILE A 141 10.79 -4.44 -1.44
C ILE A 141 9.70 -3.90 -0.52
N ILE A 142 9.05 -4.80 0.22
CA ILE A 142 8.01 -4.47 1.20
C ILE A 142 8.41 -5.07 2.55
N ALA A 143 8.55 -4.22 3.56
CA ALA A 143 8.74 -4.62 4.96
C ALA A 143 7.49 -4.22 5.76
N ASN A 144 6.92 -5.18 6.48
CA ASN A 144 5.79 -4.96 7.38
C ASN A 144 6.17 -5.41 8.79
N SER A 145 6.43 -4.47 9.69
CA SER A 145 6.53 -4.72 11.14
C SER A 145 5.31 -4.25 11.92
N GLY A 146 4.45 -3.45 11.29
CA GLY A 146 3.18 -2.96 11.82
C GLY A 146 2.00 -3.89 11.50
N THR A 147 0.84 -3.29 11.24
CA THR A 147 -0.38 -4.02 10.87
C THR A 147 -0.87 -3.67 9.47
N VAL A 148 -1.39 -4.67 8.76
CA VAL A 148 -2.15 -4.53 7.52
C VAL A 148 -3.41 -5.38 7.67
N ASP A 149 -4.53 -4.73 7.93
CA ASP A 149 -5.82 -5.37 8.14
C ASP A 149 -6.77 -5.02 6.98
N VAL A 150 -7.22 -6.04 6.25
CA VAL A 150 -8.02 -5.85 5.04
C VAL A 150 -9.33 -6.63 5.13
N PHE A 151 -10.44 -5.92 5.03
CA PHE A 151 -11.79 -6.46 5.17
C PHE A 151 -12.55 -6.31 3.86
N GLY A 152 -12.88 -7.41 3.19
CA GLY A 152 -13.63 -7.35 1.94
C GLY A 152 -13.49 -8.61 1.09
N THR A 153 -14.50 -8.86 0.27
CA THR A 153 -14.46 -9.95 -0.70
C THR A 153 -13.46 -9.63 -1.80
N ALA A 154 -12.75 -10.65 -2.30
CA ALA A 154 -11.72 -10.54 -3.34
C ALA A 154 -10.62 -9.51 -3.02
N SER A 155 -10.34 -9.27 -1.73
CA SER A 155 -9.33 -8.29 -1.30
C SER A 155 -7.98 -8.95 -1.01
N THR A 156 -6.89 -8.19 -1.01
CA THR A 156 -5.55 -8.71 -0.69
C THR A 156 -4.85 -7.85 0.34
N GLY A 157 -4.16 -8.48 1.30
CA GLY A 157 -3.39 -7.79 2.32
C GLY A 157 -2.18 -7.08 1.72
N ILE A 158 -1.19 -7.89 1.31
CA ILE A 158 0.02 -7.40 0.62
C ILE A 158 0.15 -8.13 -0.72
N SER A 159 0.39 -7.40 -1.81
CA SER A 159 0.55 -7.99 -3.13
C SER A 159 1.68 -7.37 -3.96
N ALA A 160 2.43 -8.23 -4.64
CA ALA A 160 3.29 -7.88 -5.76
C ALA A 160 2.80 -8.62 -7.01
N LEU A 161 2.25 -7.89 -7.99
CA LEU A 161 1.49 -8.45 -9.11
C LEU A 161 2.34 -8.89 -10.30
N PHE A 162 3.48 -8.23 -10.50
CA PHE A 162 4.46 -8.56 -11.53
C PHE A 162 5.83 -8.62 -10.86
N GLY A 163 6.88 -8.89 -11.65
CA GLY A 163 8.27 -8.76 -11.24
C GLY A 163 8.70 -9.54 -9.99
N ASN A 164 9.99 -9.59 -9.76
CA ASN A 164 10.52 -10.13 -8.50
C ASN A 164 10.16 -9.19 -7.35
N ALA A 165 9.72 -9.77 -6.24
CA ALA A 165 9.47 -9.04 -5.00
C ALA A 165 10.15 -9.71 -3.81
N THR A 166 10.61 -8.90 -2.86
CA THR A 166 11.03 -9.33 -1.52
C THR A 166 10.04 -8.75 -0.51
N ILE A 167 9.24 -9.62 0.10
CA ILE A 167 8.24 -9.24 1.11
C ILE A 167 8.68 -9.81 2.45
N THR A 168 8.90 -8.97 3.45
CA THR A 168 9.23 -9.37 4.82
C THR A 168 8.11 -8.97 5.77
N ASN A 169 7.48 -9.94 6.40
CA ASN A 169 6.46 -9.73 7.43
C ASN A 169 6.97 -10.16 8.79
N SER A 170 7.13 -9.19 9.70
CA SER A 170 7.39 -9.43 11.13
C SER A 170 6.23 -8.96 12.02
N GLY A 171 5.31 -8.15 11.47
CA GLY A 171 4.09 -7.71 12.12
C GLY A 171 2.90 -8.62 11.85
N SER A 172 1.77 -8.00 11.48
CA SER A 172 0.50 -8.71 11.23
C SER A 172 -0.06 -8.35 9.85
N VAL A 173 -0.50 -9.37 9.12
CA VAL A 173 -1.34 -9.24 7.93
C VAL A 173 -2.59 -10.08 8.15
N ILE A 174 -3.75 -9.43 8.21
CA ILE A 174 -5.04 -10.10 8.42
C ILE A 174 -5.95 -9.73 7.26
N VAL A 175 -6.54 -10.75 6.62
CA VAL A 175 -7.44 -10.57 5.49
C VAL A 175 -8.71 -11.36 5.73
N GLU A 176 -9.82 -10.64 5.85
CA GLU A 176 -11.13 -11.21 6.11
C GLU A 176 -12.07 -10.96 4.93
N GLY A 177 -12.51 -12.04 4.29
CA GLY A 177 -13.51 -11.99 3.22
C GLY A 177 -13.32 -13.11 2.20
N LEU A 178 -14.41 -13.47 1.52
CA LEU A 178 -14.41 -14.52 0.51
C LEU A 178 -13.39 -14.23 -0.59
N GLY A 179 -12.52 -15.19 -0.88
CA GLY A 179 -11.46 -15.04 -1.89
C GLY A 179 -10.31 -14.11 -1.47
N GLY A 180 -10.28 -13.65 -0.22
CA GLY A 180 -9.29 -12.69 0.25
C GLY A 180 -7.92 -13.32 0.50
N VAL A 181 -6.84 -12.81 -0.08
CA VAL A 181 -5.48 -13.39 0.05
C VAL A 181 -4.64 -12.60 1.03
N GLY A 182 -3.94 -13.26 1.96
CA GLY A 182 -3.05 -12.60 2.92
C GLY A 182 -1.90 -11.86 2.25
N ILE A 183 -0.92 -12.62 1.77
CA ILE A 183 0.23 -12.12 1.00
C ILE A 183 0.32 -12.84 -0.34
N ALA A 184 0.40 -12.09 -1.44
CA ALA A 184 0.55 -12.63 -2.78
C ALA A 184 1.82 -12.09 -3.48
N ALA A 185 2.63 -12.99 -4.05
CA ALA A 185 3.75 -12.61 -4.91
C ALA A 185 3.65 -13.37 -6.24
N GLN A 186 3.42 -12.64 -7.32
CA GLN A 186 3.06 -13.23 -8.61
C GLN A 186 4.19 -13.26 -9.64
N GLY A 187 5.24 -12.45 -9.49
CA GLY A 187 6.39 -12.56 -10.39
C GLY A 187 7.42 -13.58 -9.94
N GLY A 188 8.25 -14.01 -10.89
CA GLY A 188 9.20 -15.10 -10.71
C GLY A 188 10.29 -14.76 -9.70
N SER A 189 10.82 -15.80 -9.04
CA SER A 189 11.89 -15.67 -8.04
C SER A 189 11.55 -14.74 -6.85
N SER A 190 10.27 -14.53 -6.57
CA SER A 190 9.84 -13.73 -5.43
C SER A 190 10.13 -14.44 -4.11
N VAL A 191 10.45 -13.66 -3.08
CA VAL A 191 10.76 -14.15 -1.73
C VAL A 191 9.76 -13.57 -0.75
N ILE A 192 9.11 -14.44 0.03
CA ILE A 192 8.33 -14.03 1.20
C ILE A 192 9.03 -14.58 2.44
N SER A 193 9.37 -13.71 3.38
CA SER A 193 9.90 -14.09 4.69
C SER A 193 8.92 -13.68 5.77
N ASN A 194 8.46 -14.65 6.56
CA ASN A 194 7.52 -14.40 7.64
C ASN A 194 8.14 -14.75 9.00
N SER A 195 7.95 -13.86 9.96
CA SER A 195 8.23 -14.05 11.40
C SER A 195 7.07 -13.56 12.27
N GLY A 196 6.01 -13.04 11.65
CA GLY A 196 4.80 -12.55 12.31
C GLY A 196 3.56 -13.35 11.92
N ARG A 197 2.42 -12.66 11.83
CA ARG A 197 1.10 -13.26 11.54
C ARG A 197 0.68 -13.01 10.10
N VAL A 198 0.18 -14.05 9.44
CA VAL A 198 -0.50 -13.94 8.14
C VAL A 198 -1.76 -14.79 8.16
N PHE A 199 -2.91 -14.15 8.35
CA PHE A 199 -4.20 -14.82 8.47
C PHE A 199 -5.09 -14.46 7.28
N SER A 200 -5.62 -15.50 6.63
CA SER A 200 -6.72 -15.42 5.67
C SER A 200 -7.70 -16.54 5.97
N ASP A 201 -8.95 -16.16 6.25
CA ASP A 201 -9.95 -17.09 6.77
C ASP A 201 -10.64 -17.89 5.68
N GLN A 202 -10.62 -17.38 4.45
CA GLN A 202 -11.49 -17.83 3.36
C GLN A 202 -10.77 -17.96 2.01
N SER A 203 -9.43 -17.85 1.99
CA SER A 203 -8.57 -18.18 0.84
C SER A 203 -7.14 -18.46 1.33
N ALA A 204 -6.14 -18.33 0.44
CA ALA A 204 -4.72 -18.49 0.76
C ALA A 204 -4.21 -17.41 1.72
N ALA A 205 -3.50 -17.83 2.75
CA ALA A 205 -2.71 -16.94 3.58
C ALA A 205 -1.50 -16.40 2.80
N ILE A 206 -0.81 -17.28 2.06
CA ILE A 206 0.34 -16.94 1.24
C ILE A 206 0.17 -17.58 -0.14
N TYR A 207 0.32 -16.80 -1.20
CA TYR A 207 0.19 -17.24 -2.58
C TYR A 207 1.38 -16.84 -3.43
N PHE A 208 1.95 -17.81 -4.14
CA PHE A 208 2.97 -17.60 -5.17
C PHE A 208 2.45 -17.98 -6.55
N GLY A 209 2.45 -17.02 -7.47
CA GLY A 209 1.90 -17.17 -8.82
C GLY A 209 2.89 -17.68 -9.87
N ALA A 210 4.20 -17.65 -9.59
CA ALA A 210 5.26 -17.99 -10.55
C ALA A 210 6.36 -18.88 -9.93
N SER A 211 7.17 -19.48 -10.80
CA SER A 211 8.27 -20.37 -10.42
C SER A 211 9.44 -19.64 -9.76
N GLY A 212 10.32 -20.40 -9.11
CA GLY A 212 11.51 -19.88 -8.41
C GLY A 212 11.21 -19.18 -7.09
N ALA A 213 9.95 -19.18 -6.65
CA ALA A 213 9.54 -18.59 -5.39
C ALA A 213 10.23 -19.22 -4.18
N THR A 214 10.54 -18.40 -3.18
CA THR A 214 11.09 -18.85 -1.89
C THR A 214 10.22 -18.37 -0.74
N LEU A 215 9.87 -19.28 0.17
CA LEU A 215 9.18 -18.95 1.41
C LEU A 215 10.06 -19.27 2.61
N ASN A 216 10.39 -18.25 3.39
CA ASN A 216 11.12 -18.42 4.65
C ASN A 216 10.14 -18.27 5.82
N LEU A 217 9.94 -19.34 6.58
CA LEU A 217 9.17 -19.32 7.83
C LEU A 217 10.15 -19.27 9.00
N LEU A 218 10.29 -18.10 9.59
CA LEU A 218 11.18 -17.83 10.71
C LEU A 218 10.44 -17.99 12.04
N GLY A 219 11.19 -18.01 13.14
CA GLY A 219 10.62 -18.03 14.49
C GLY A 219 9.63 -16.89 14.70
N GLY A 220 8.50 -17.19 15.37
CA GLY A 220 7.38 -16.24 15.55
C GLY A 220 6.27 -16.34 14.50
N THR A 221 6.51 -17.10 13.41
CA THR A 221 5.50 -17.33 12.38
C THR A 221 4.20 -17.93 12.94
N ALA A 222 3.08 -17.28 12.65
CA ALA A 222 1.74 -17.85 12.76
C ALA A 222 0.99 -17.64 11.43
N ILE A 223 0.47 -18.73 10.86
CA ILE A 223 -0.26 -18.70 9.58
C ILE A 223 -1.62 -19.38 9.78
N GLN A 224 -2.68 -18.73 9.28
CA GLN A 224 -4.02 -19.27 9.19
C GLN A 224 -4.49 -19.15 7.74
N GLY A 225 -4.77 -20.29 7.09
CA GLY A 225 -5.11 -20.38 5.68
C GLY A 225 -4.05 -21.14 4.86
N PRO A 226 -4.36 -21.61 3.64
CA PRO A 226 -3.43 -22.33 2.79
C PRO A 226 -2.21 -21.51 2.37
N ILE A 227 -1.08 -22.21 2.18
CA ILE A 227 0.09 -21.70 1.47
C ILE A 227 0.09 -22.35 0.09
N VAL A 228 0.11 -21.53 -0.97
CA VAL A 228 -0.08 -22.00 -2.35
C VAL A 228 1.12 -21.60 -3.20
N PHE A 229 1.66 -22.56 -3.94
CA PHE A 229 2.62 -22.36 -5.03
C PHE A 229 1.97 -22.88 -6.32
N SER A 230 1.73 -22.00 -7.30
CA SER A 230 1.02 -22.37 -8.54
C SER A 230 1.83 -22.18 -9.82
N GLY A 231 3.10 -21.76 -9.71
CA GLY A 231 3.99 -21.52 -10.84
C GLY A 231 4.93 -22.66 -11.17
#